data_AF-A0A958QY53-F1
#
_entry.id   AF-A0A958QY53-F1
#
_cell.length_a   1.000
_cell.length_b   1.000
_cell.length_c   1.000
_cell.angle_alpha   90.00
_cell.angle_beta   90.00
_cell.angle_gamma   90.00
#
_symmetry.space_group_name_H-M   'P 1'
#
loop_
_entity.id
_entity.type
_entity.pdbx_description
1 polymer ?
#
loop_
_entity_poly.entity_id
_entity_poly.type
_entity_poly.pdbx_seq_one_letter_code
_entity_poly.pdbx_strand_id
1 'polypeptide(L)'
;FLIPWAMIFILFPRFRERMWKVSLYTMPFGLTEPLFVPEYWNPPTLFNLAQNTGFDIESLIFCFGIGGISVVLYNLITRIHEKNVLESERHAKRHRYHRIALFSPFLIFLALVFFKWNAIYPGIIAMLGGSLATVFCRPDLLKKTWIGGVIFVVYYYFFLLGLEWLSPGYVDKYWNLQNLSQITIFNFPIEEFLFALSFGMYWSSVYEHLYWKKLAEK
;
A
#
# COMPACT_ATOMS: atom_id res chain seq x y z
N PHE A 1 3.14 5.78 11.67
CA PHE A 1 3.61 4.71 10.76
C PHE A 1 4.88 3.99 11.24
N LEU A 2 5.94 4.70 11.67
CA LEU A 2 7.20 4.04 12.05
C LEU A 2 7.17 3.26 13.36
N ILE A 3 6.36 3.66 14.35
CA ILE A 3 6.26 2.94 15.63
C ILE A 3 5.84 1.48 15.44
N PRO A 4 4.68 1.16 14.81
CA PRO A 4 4.30 -0.24 14.59
C PRO A 4 5.28 -0.97 13.69
N TRP A 5 5.87 -0.28 12.70
CA TRP A 5 6.92 -0.85 11.85
C TRP A 5 8.14 -1.28 12.67
N ALA A 6 8.65 -0.40 13.54
CA ALA A 6 9.83 -0.63 14.37
C ALA A 6 9.57 -1.72 15.41
N MET A 7 8.38 -1.73 16.01
CA MET A 7 7.96 -2.81 16.91
C MET A 7 8.03 -4.17 16.22
N ILE A 8 7.42 -4.31 15.04
CA ILE A 8 7.47 -5.58 14.31
C ILE A 8 8.90 -5.92 13.90
N PHE A 9 9.66 -4.95 13.41
CA PHE A 9 11.04 -5.14 12.97
C PHE A 9 11.93 -5.65 14.12
N ILE A 10 11.79 -5.10 15.33
CA ILE A 10 12.55 -5.50 16.50
C ILE A 10 12.08 -6.88 17.00
N LEU A 11 10.78 -7.05 17.20
CA LEU A 11 10.19 -8.25 17.82
C LEU A 11 10.22 -9.49 16.93
N PHE A 12 10.26 -9.33 15.60
CA PHE A 12 10.24 -10.44 14.65
C PHE A 12 11.43 -10.40 13.68
N PRO A 13 12.65 -10.78 14.14
CA PRO A 13 13.87 -10.74 13.32
C PRO A 13 13.75 -11.44 11.97
N ARG A 14 12.96 -12.52 11.90
CA ARG A 14 12.70 -13.30 10.68
C ARG A 14 12.10 -12.48 9.52
N PHE A 15 11.43 -11.37 9.82
CA PHE A 15 10.77 -10.54 8.80
C PHE A 15 11.58 -9.30 8.40
N ARG A 16 12.70 -9.00 9.08
CA ARG A 16 13.47 -7.76 8.90
C ARG A 16 13.89 -7.53 7.45
N GLU A 17 14.48 -8.55 6.82
CA GLU A 17 14.96 -8.45 5.44
C GLU A 17 13.81 -8.09 4.48
N ARG A 18 12.67 -8.76 4.63
CA ARG A 18 11.47 -8.50 3.84
C ARG A 18 10.93 -7.09 4.07
N MET A 19 10.74 -6.73 5.34
CA MET A 19 10.24 -5.41 5.71
C MET A 19 11.13 -4.33 5.12
N TRP A 20 12.45 -4.44 5.31
CA TRP A 20 13.41 -3.46 4.83
C TRP A 20 13.35 -3.30 3.31
N LYS A 21 13.40 -4.41 2.57
CA LYS A 21 13.35 -4.40 1.10
C LYS A 21 12.07 -3.77 0.57
N VAL A 22 10.91 -4.19 1.07
CA VAL A 22 9.64 -3.66 0.58
C VAL A 22 9.43 -2.21 1.01
N SER A 23 9.86 -1.83 2.22
CA SER A 23 9.81 -0.43 2.67
C SER A 23 10.66 0.48 1.76
N LEU A 24 11.82 0.02 1.31
CA LEU A 24 12.65 0.74 0.35
C LEU A 24 12.04 0.80 -1.05
N TYR A 25 11.28 -0.22 -1.47
CA TYR A 25 10.55 -0.18 -2.74
C TYR A 25 9.32 0.72 -2.70
N THR A 26 8.65 0.84 -1.55
CA THR A 26 7.49 1.70 -1.39
C THR A 26 7.86 3.15 -1.09
N MET A 27 8.99 3.41 -0.43
CA MET A 27 9.41 4.76 -0.06
C MET A 27 9.39 5.78 -1.21
N PRO A 28 9.90 5.49 -2.44
CA PRO A 28 9.88 6.45 -3.54
C PRO A 28 8.49 6.89 -4.00
N PHE A 29 7.43 6.15 -3.68
CA PHE A 29 6.07 6.60 -3.97
C PHE A 29 5.68 7.84 -3.16
N GLY A 30 6.36 8.15 -2.05
CA GLY A 30 6.16 9.45 -1.38
C GLY A 30 6.55 10.64 -2.26
N LEU A 31 7.36 10.45 -3.31
CA LEU A 31 7.66 11.51 -4.29
C LEU A 31 6.45 11.89 -5.16
N THR A 32 5.37 11.10 -5.13
CA THR A 32 4.14 11.43 -5.86
C THR A 32 3.22 12.38 -5.10
N GLU A 33 3.58 12.76 -3.86
CA GLU A 33 2.80 13.67 -3.01
C GLU A 33 2.34 14.98 -3.69
N PRO A 34 3.12 15.61 -4.59
CA PRO A 34 2.67 16.80 -5.32
C PRO A 34 1.45 16.59 -6.22
N LEU A 35 1.02 15.35 -6.46
CA LEU A 35 -0.22 15.04 -7.18
C LEU A 35 -1.44 15.01 -6.26
N PHE A 36 -1.21 14.90 -4.94
CA PHE A 36 -2.24 14.78 -3.92
C PHE A 36 -2.45 16.10 -3.18
N VAL A 37 -1.40 16.90 -2.99
CA VAL A 37 -1.49 18.21 -2.34
C VAL A 37 -1.64 19.32 -3.39
N PRO A 38 -2.59 20.27 -3.22
CA PRO A 38 -3.54 20.35 -2.12
C PRO A 38 -4.87 19.63 -2.38
N GLU A 39 -5.15 19.10 -3.58
CA GLU A 39 -6.50 18.75 -4.02
C GLU A 39 -7.16 17.62 -3.23
N TYR A 40 -6.42 16.58 -2.88
CA TYR A 40 -6.87 15.47 -2.04
C TYR A 40 -6.87 15.86 -0.56
N TRP A 41 -5.77 16.45 -0.11
CA TRP A 41 -5.59 16.86 1.27
C TRP A 41 -4.49 17.93 1.38
N ASN A 42 -4.42 18.61 2.52
CA ASN A 42 -3.44 19.66 2.78
C ASN A 42 -2.95 19.63 4.25
N PRO A 43 -2.10 18.65 4.62
CA PRO A 43 -1.67 18.45 6.00
C PRO A 43 -0.64 19.49 6.46
N PRO A 44 -0.52 19.77 7.76
CA PRO A 44 0.63 20.49 8.29
C PRO A 44 1.89 19.62 8.15
N THR A 45 2.99 20.20 7.67
CA THR A 45 4.22 19.46 7.37
C THR A 45 5.45 20.12 7.96
N LEU A 46 6.52 19.35 8.15
CA LEU A 46 7.80 19.85 8.65
C LEU A 46 8.32 20.95 7.71
N PHE A 47 8.65 22.10 8.29
CA PHE A 47 9.04 23.31 7.57
C PHE A 47 7.98 23.87 6.59
N ASN A 48 6.72 23.44 6.72
CA ASN A 48 5.62 23.81 5.81
C ASN A 48 5.94 23.48 4.34
N LEU A 49 6.66 22.39 4.08
CA LEU A 49 7.09 22.01 2.72
C LEU A 49 5.89 21.77 1.80
N ALA A 50 4.84 21.09 2.27
CA ALA A 50 3.66 20.83 1.45
C ALA A 50 2.96 22.14 1.05
N GLN A 51 2.86 23.10 1.97
CA GLN A 51 2.24 24.40 1.69
C GLN A 51 3.06 25.22 0.68
N ASN A 52 4.39 25.09 0.70
CA ASN A 52 5.28 25.87 -0.16
C ASN A 52 5.58 25.22 -1.52
N THR A 53 5.51 23.88 -1.59
CA THR A 53 6.01 23.11 -2.74
C THR A 53 5.09 21.99 -3.21
N GLY A 54 4.02 21.67 -2.46
CA GLY A 54 3.18 20.49 -2.69
C GLY A 54 3.82 19.16 -2.27
N PHE A 55 5.06 19.16 -1.79
CA PHE A 55 5.80 17.96 -1.36
C PHE A 55 6.09 17.97 0.14
N ASP A 56 6.21 16.79 0.75
CA ASP A 56 6.69 16.63 2.12
C ASP A 56 7.61 15.40 2.31
N ILE A 57 8.42 15.41 3.36
CA ILE A 57 9.34 14.30 3.66
C ILE A 57 8.57 13.16 4.35
N GLU A 58 7.49 13.52 5.04
CA GLU A 58 6.58 12.64 5.76
C GLU A 58 5.98 11.59 4.85
N SER A 59 5.68 11.91 3.59
CA SER A 59 5.17 10.95 2.61
C SER A 59 6.17 9.83 2.30
N LEU A 60 7.47 10.12 2.23
CA LEU A 60 8.50 9.08 2.09
C LEU A 60 8.49 8.14 3.29
N ILE A 61 8.38 8.70 4.50
CA ILE A 61 8.35 7.96 5.77
C ILE A 61 7.06 7.13 5.89
N PHE A 62 5.94 7.70 5.47
CA PHE A 62 4.64 7.06 5.41
C PHE A 62 4.72 5.84 4.51
N CYS A 63 5.09 6.03 3.24
CA CYS A 63 5.19 4.97 2.25
C CYS A 63 6.18 3.88 2.68
N PHE A 64 7.31 4.26 3.29
CA PHE A 64 8.26 3.32 3.90
C PHE A 64 7.56 2.44 4.96
N GLY A 65 6.89 3.08 5.93
CA GLY A 65 6.26 2.38 7.04
C GLY A 65 5.13 1.44 6.59
N ILE A 66 4.23 1.91 5.74
CA ILE A 66 3.10 1.08 5.28
C ILE A 66 3.54 -0.10 4.41
N GLY A 67 4.58 0.05 3.60
CA GLY A 67 5.10 -1.02 2.75
C GLY A 67 5.71 -2.17 3.57
N GLY A 68 6.52 -1.83 4.56
CA GLY A 68 7.10 -2.84 5.45
C GLY A 68 6.05 -3.57 6.28
N ILE A 69 4.98 -2.90 6.69
CA ILE A 69 3.89 -3.51 7.46
C ILE A 69 3.02 -4.40 6.55
N SER A 70 2.57 -3.90 5.40
CA SER A 70 1.65 -4.61 4.52
C SER A 70 2.17 -5.98 4.07
N VAL A 71 3.49 -6.09 3.82
CA VAL A 71 4.12 -7.32 3.33
C VAL A 71 4.25 -8.42 4.40
N VAL A 72 4.13 -8.10 5.70
CA VAL A 72 4.32 -9.06 6.80
C VAL A 72 3.07 -9.37 7.60
N LEU A 73 2.07 -8.47 7.63
CA LEU A 73 0.88 -8.63 8.48
C LEU A 73 0.18 -9.98 8.27
N TYR A 74 -0.04 -10.38 7.02
CA TYR A 74 -0.64 -11.67 6.70
C TYR A 74 0.15 -12.84 7.31
N ASN A 75 1.48 -12.87 7.12
CA ASN A 75 2.33 -13.96 7.61
C ASN A 75 2.43 -13.95 9.15
N LEU A 76 2.41 -12.77 9.78
CA LEU A 76 2.38 -12.63 11.24
C LEU A 76 1.13 -13.27 11.84
N ILE A 77 -0.04 -12.97 11.27
CA ILE A 77 -1.33 -13.45 11.77
C ILE A 77 -1.53 -14.93 11.46
N THR A 78 -1.27 -15.35 10.22
CA THR A 78 -1.52 -16.74 9.78
C THR A 78 -0.45 -17.73 10.21
N ARG A 79 0.74 -17.24 10.58
CA ARG A 79 1.97 -18.00 10.86
C ARG A 79 2.45 -18.85 9.70
N ILE A 80 1.98 -18.56 8.48
CA ILE A 80 2.38 -19.30 7.28
C ILE A 80 3.77 -18.86 6.85
N HIS A 81 4.63 -19.85 6.60
CA HIS A 81 5.99 -19.67 6.11
C HIS A 81 6.06 -19.68 4.59
N GLU A 82 7.19 -19.24 4.05
CA GLU A 82 7.45 -19.28 2.60
C GLU A 82 8.50 -20.33 2.26
N LYS A 83 8.31 -20.96 1.10
CA LYS A 83 9.28 -21.80 0.43
C LYS A 83 9.68 -21.18 -0.91
N ASN A 84 10.83 -21.56 -1.43
CA ASN A 84 11.24 -21.17 -2.78
C ASN A 84 10.33 -21.81 -3.83
N VAL A 85 9.97 -21.05 -4.86
CA VAL A 85 9.32 -21.59 -6.06
C VAL A 85 10.33 -22.42 -6.85
N LEU A 86 9.95 -23.64 -7.23
CA LEU A 86 10.74 -24.54 -8.08
C LEU A 86 11.02 -23.89 -9.44
N GLU A 87 12.20 -24.14 -10.01
CA GLU A 87 12.62 -23.52 -11.28
C GLU A 87 11.64 -23.84 -12.42
N SER A 88 11.18 -25.08 -12.53
CA SER A 88 10.19 -25.51 -13.52
C SER A 88 8.86 -24.73 -13.43
N GLU A 89 8.44 -24.36 -12.22
CA GLU A 89 7.23 -23.55 -12.02
C GLU A 89 7.43 -22.11 -12.51
N ARG A 90 8.65 -21.55 -12.42
CA ARG A 90 8.96 -20.18 -12.88
C ARG A 90 8.85 -20.01 -14.39
N HIS A 91 9.07 -21.09 -15.15
CA HIS A 91 9.00 -21.09 -16.61
C HIS A 91 7.60 -21.39 -17.17
N ALA A 92 6.57 -21.51 -16.32
CA ALA A 92 5.20 -21.71 -16.78
C ALA A 92 4.73 -20.53 -17.66
N LYS A 93 3.86 -20.81 -18.65
CA LYS A 93 3.38 -19.81 -19.63
C LYS A 93 2.85 -18.52 -19.00
N ARG A 94 2.18 -18.61 -17.85
CA ARG A 94 1.65 -17.48 -17.08
C ARG A 94 2.70 -16.47 -16.62
N HIS A 95 3.96 -16.90 -16.46
CA HIS A 95 5.06 -16.04 -16.02
C HIS A 95 5.75 -15.28 -17.15
N ARG A 96 5.37 -15.53 -18.42
CA ARG A 96 5.83 -14.73 -19.56
C ARG A 96 5.60 -13.23 -19.36
N TYR A 97 4.49 -12.88 -18.70
CA TYR A 97 4.08 -11.50 -18.42
C TYR A 97 4.32 -11.10 -16.97
N HIS A 98 5.13 -11.83 -16.20
CA HIS A 98 5.32 -11.59 -14.75
C HIS A 98 5.81 -10.17 -14.44
N ARG A 99 6.75 -9.65 -15.25
CA ARG A 99 7.22 -8.26 -15.11
C ARG A 99 6.13 -7.27 -15.41
N ILE A 100 5.34 -7.48 -16.48
CA ILE A 100 4.23 -6.59 -16.83
C ILE A 100 3.17 -6.60 -15.73
N ALA A 101 2.86 -7.76 -15.15
CA ALA A 101 1.95 -7.87 -14.02
C ALA A 101 2.42 -7.04 -12.82
N LEU A 102 3.71 -7.10 -12.47
CA LEU A 102 4.29 -6.28 -11.39
C LEU A 102 4.38 -4.79 -11.73
N PHE A 103 4.62 -4.42 -12.99
CA PHE A 103 4.70 -3.01 -13.38
C PHE A 103 3.32 -2.41 -13.71
N SER A 104 2.27 -3.21 -13.74
CA SER A 104 0.94 -2.76 -14.16
C SER A 104 0.32 -1.64 -13.32
N PRO A 105 0.51 -1.52 -11.98
CA PRO A 105 0.05 -0.32 -11.28
C PRO A 105 0.64 0.97 -11.85
N PHE A 106 1.93 0.98 -12.17
CA PHE A 106 2.58 2.15 -12.75
C PHE A 106 2.01 2.50 -14.14
N LEU A 107 1.78 1.48 -14.97
CA LEU A 107 1.22 1.68 -16.31
C LEU A 107 -0.21 2.21 -16.25
N ILE A 108 -1.03 1.66 -15.35
CA ILE A 108 -2.42 2.09 -15.15
C ILE A 108 -2.45 3.50 -14.56
N PHE A 109 -1.63 3.78 -13.55
CA PHE A 109 -1.54 5.11 -12.95
C PHE A 109 -1.12 6.15 -13.98
N LEU A 110 -0.07 5.88 -14.76
CA LEU A 110 0.40 6.79 -15.81
C LEU A 110 -0.67 7.04 -16.86
N ALA A 111 -1.46 6.03 -17.24
CA ALA A 111 -2.56 6.22 -18.17
C ALA A 111 -3.68 7.11 -17.58
N LEU A 112 -3.90 7.05 -16.27
CA LEU A 112 -5.03 7.67 -15.59
C LEU A 112 -4.73 9.03 -14.93
N VAL A 113 -3.46 9.36 -14.67
CA VAL A 113 -3.07 10.59 -13.96
C VAL A 113 -3.33 11.85 -14.78
N PHE A 114 -3.39 11.73 -16.12
CA PHE A 114 -3.65 12.86 -17.02
C PHE A 114 -5.11 13.30 -17.08
N PHE A 115 -6.02 12.53 -16.47
CA PHE A 115 -7.41 12.95 -16.33
C PHE A 115 -7.52 14.00 -15.21
N LYS A 116 -8.38 15.01 -15.39
CA LYS A 116 -8.58 16.11 -14.42
C LYS A 116 -9.49 15.68 -13.25
N TRP A 117 -9.06 14.66 -12.52
CA TRP A 117 -9.71 14.15 -11.32
C TRP A 117 -8.70 14.03 -10.17
N ASN A 118 -9.21 13.91 -8.96
CA ASN A 118 -8.41 13.77 -7.76
C ASN A 118 -7.48 12.53 -7.84
N ALA A 119 -6.18 12.71 -7.55
CA ALA A 119 -5.16 11.67 -7.72
C ALA A 119 -5.35 10.42 -6.85
N ILE A 120 -6.20 10.47 -5.81
CA ILE A 120 -6.54 9.28 -5.02
C ILE A 120 -7.22 8.19 -5.85
N TYR A 121 -8.08 8.57 -6.80
CA TYR A 121 -8.80 7.62 -7.66
C TYR A 121 -7.90 6.85 -8.64
N PRO A 122 -7.01 7.49 -9.44
CA PRO A 122 -6.07 6.76 -10.27
C PRO A 122 -5.11 5.91 -9.43
N GLY A 123 -4.74 6.36 -8.22
CA GLY A 123 -3.95 5.58 -7.26
C GLY A 123 -4.64 4.28 -6.85
N ILE A 124 -5.91 4.36 -6.42
CA ILE A 124 -6.73 3.19 -6.06
C ILE A 124 -6.88 2.24 -7.24
N ILE A 125 -7.26 2.75 -8.42
CA ILE A 125 -7.52 1.93 -9.61
C ILE A 125 -6.23 1.24 -10.09
N ALA A 126 -5.09 1.94 -10.05
CA ALA A 126 -3.79 1.38 -10.37
C ALA A 126 -3.43 0.21 -9.45
N MET A 127 -3.59 0.38 -8.14
CA MET A 127 -3.30 -0.68 -7.17
C MET A 127 -4.24 -1.88 -7.30
N LEU A 128 -5.53 -1.64 -7.53
CA LEU A 128 -6.50 -2.72 -7.79
C LEU A 128 -6.18 -3.47 -9.08
N GLY A 129 -5.94 -2.75 -10.18
CA GLY A 129 -5.58 -3.34 -11.46
C GLY A 129 -4.28 -4.16 -11.37
N GLY A 130 -3.29 -3.65 -10.64
CA GLY A 130 -2.06 -4.39 -10.38
C GLY A 130 -2.24 -5.61 -9.49
N SER A 131 -3.11 -5.53 -8.49
CA SER A 131 -3.49 -6.68 -7.67
C SER A 131 -4.14 -7.77 -8.52
N LEU A 132 -5.04 -7.40 -9.43
CA LEU A 132 -5.67 -8.35 -10.36
C LEU A 132 -4.64 -8.96 -11.32
N ALA A 133 -3.78 -8.14 -11.93
CA ALA A 133 -2.75 -8.62 -12.85
C ALA A 133 -1.76 -9.58 -12.18
N THR A 134 -1.33 -9.28 -10.96
CA THR A 134 -0.43 -10.14 -10.18
C THR A 134 -1.12 -11.44 -9.76
N VAL A 135 -2.38 -11.41 -9.35
CA VAL A 135 -3.18 -12.60 -9.05
C VAL A 135 -3.40 -13.47 -10.29
N PHE A 136 -3.70 -12.90 -11.46
CA PHE A 136 -3.81 -13.68 -12.70
C PHE A 136 -2.49 -14.35 -13.07
N CYS A 137 -1.35 -13.71 -12.77
CA CYS A 137 -0.02 -14.29 -12.97
C CYS A 137 0.34 -15.36 -11.92
N ARG A 138 -0.06 -15.16 -10.65
CA ARG A 138 0.17 -16.05 -9.50
C ARG A 138 -1.12 -16.35 -8.73
N PRO A 139 -2.01 -17.22 -9.26
CA PRO A 139 -3.27 -17.55 -8.60
C PRO A 139 -3.10 -18.19 -7.22
N ASP A 140 -1.94 -18.80 -6.95
CA ASP A 140 -1.58 -19.35 -5.65
C ASP A 140 -1.49 -18.28 -4.54
N LEU A 141 -1.33 -17.00 -4.90
CA LEU A 141 -1.28 -15.89 -3.95
C LEU A 141 -2.64 -15.20 -3.75
N LEU A 142 -3.71 -15.60 -4.45
CA LEU A 142 -5.04 -14.98 -4.38
C LEU A 142 -5.52 -14.79 -2.94
N LYS A 143 -5.43 -15.85 -2.12
CA LYS A 143 -5.85 -15.81 -0.72
C LYS A 143 -5.04 -14.81 0.09
N LYS A 144 -3.73 -14.74 -0.14
CA LYS A 144 -2.84 -13.77 0.54
C LYS A 144 -3.20 -12.34 0.15
N THR A 145 -3.39 -12.09 -1.13
CA THR A 145 -3.76 -10.78 -1.66
C THR A 145 -5.09 -10.30 -1.07
N TRP A 146 -6.14 -11.12 -1.12
CA TRP A 146 -7.45 -10.72 -0.59
C TRP A 146 -7.44 -10.49 0.93
N ILE A 147 -6.96 -11.48 1.69
CA ILE A 147 -6.92 -11.39 3.16
C ILE A 147 -5.93 -10.31 3.61
N GLY A 148 -4.80 -10.15 2.91
CA GLY A 148 -3.81 -9.11 3.16
C GLY A 148 -4.40 -7.70 3.01
N GLY A 149 -5.21 -7.48 1.96
CA GLY A 149 -5.98 -6.25 1.78
C GLY A 149 -6.90 -5.95 2.97
N VAL A 150 -7.74 -6.92 3.36
CA VAL A 150 -8.67 -6.77 4.49
C VAL A 150 -7.93 -6.50 5.81
N ILE A 151 -6.86 -7.24 6.09
CA ILE A 151 -6.02 -7.02 7.28
C ILE A 151 -5.42 -5.60 7.26
N PHE A 152 -4.98 -5.13 6.09
CA PHE A 152 -4.40 -3.80 5.97
C PHE A 152 -5.45 -2.70 6.17
N VAL A 153 -6.68 -2.88 5.70
CA VAL A 153 -7.81 -1.97 6.01
C VAL A 153 -8.02 -1.85 7.51
N VAL A 154 -8.05 -2.97 8.24
CA VAL A 154 -8.21 -2.96 9.70
C VAL A 154 -7.05 -2.21 10.37
N TYR A 155 -5.82 -2.50 9.95
CA TYR A 155 -4.63 -1.81 10.46
C TYR A 155 -4.68 -0.29 10.20
N TYR A 156 -5.02 0.10 8.97
CA TYR A 156 -5.05 1.51 8.56
C TYR A 156 -6.20 2.27 9.23
N TYR A 157 -7.34 1.62 9.44
CA TYR A 157 -8.44 2.18 10.22
C TYR A 157 -8.02 2.52 11.65
N PHE A 158 -7.33 1.61 12.36
CA PHE A 158 -6.80 1.92 13.70
C PHE A 158 -5.76 3.04 13.68
N PHE A 159 -5.00 3.16 12.58
CA PHE A 159 -4.09 4.29 12.41
C PHE A 159 -4.86 5.62 12.31
N LEU A 160 -5.91 5.68 11.48
CA LEU A 160 -6.76 6.86 11.34
C LEU A 160 -7.49 7.23 12.65
N LEU A 161 -7.99 6.23 13.37
CA LEU A 161 -8.54 6.44 14.72
C LEU A 161 -7.51 7.04 15.69
N GLY A 162 -6.26 6.57 15.64
CA GLY A 162 -5.18 7.13 16.46
C GLY A 162 -4.89 8.59 16.12
N LEU A 163 -4.91 8.94 14.83
CA LEU A 163 -4.72 10.31 14.36
C LEU A 163 -5.85 11.23 14.86
N GLU A 164 -7.09 10.80 14.68
CA GLU A 164 -8.28 11.55 15.10
C GLU A 164 -8.36 11.69 16.63
N TRP A 165 -7.94 10.66 17.37
CA TRP A 165 -7.88 10.73 18.84
C TRP A 165 -6.80 11.69 19.34
N LEU A 166 -5.65 11.74 18.69
CA LEU A 166 -4.56 12.65 19.06
C LEU A 166 -4.83 14.10 18.64
N SER A 167 -5.59 14.30 17.57
CA SER A 167 -5.96 15.61 17.06
C SER A 167 -7.42 15.58 16.59
N PRO A 168 -8.39 15.87 17.47
CA PRO A 168 -9.80 15.84 17.10
C PRO A 168 -10.14 16.81 15.97
N GLY A 169 -10.90 16.34 14.97
CA GLY A 169 -11.24 17.06 13.75
C GLY A 169 -10.12 17.12 12.72
N TYR A 170 -9.10 16.26 12.82
CA TYR A 170 -7.95 16.30 11.90
C TYR A 170 -8.39 16.01 10.47
N VAL A 171 -9.22 14.99 10.27
CA VAL A 171 -9.68 14.59 8.93
C VAL A 171 -10.52 15.70 8.30
N ASP A 172 -11.50 16.22 9.02
CA ASP A 172 -12.37 17.29 8.52
C ASP A 172 -11.60 18.58 8.17
N LYS A 173 -10.48 18.82 8.87
CA LYS A 173 -9.66 20.02 8.68
C LYS A 173 -8.71 19.92 7.50
N TYR A 174 -8.16 18.72 7.24
CA TYR A 174 -7.04 18.56 6.30
C TYR A 174 -7.38 17.72 5.06
N TRP A 175 -8.41 16.88 5.08
CA TRP A 175 -8.92 16.24 3.87
C TRP A 175 -9.91 17.16 3.18
N ASN A 176 -9.77 17.30 1.86
CA ASN A 176 -10.72 18.09 1.09
C ASN A 176 -11.94 17.24 0.75
N LEU A 177 -12.82 17.01 1.73
CA LEU A 177 -14.00 16.14 1.60
C LEU A 177 -14.89 16.49 0.40
N GLN A 178 -14.95 17.76 0.02
CA GLN A 178 -15.70 18.26 -1.15
C GLN A 178 -15.15 17.76 -2.49
N ASN A 179 -13.84 17.47 -2.55
CA ASN A 179 -13.15 16.93 -3.72
C ASN A 179 -13.15 15.39 -3.76
N LEU A 180 -13.80 14.76 -2.77
CA LEU A 180 -13.98 13.31 -2.66
C LEU A 180 -15.43 12.92 -2.98
N SER A 181 -15.77 11.64 -2.84
CA SER A 181 -17.14 11.15 -3.06
C SER A 181 -18.16 11.66 -2.05
N GLN A 182 -17.71 12.29 -0.95
CA GLN A 182 -18.53 12.70 0.20
C GLN A 182 -19.20 11.53 0.94
N ILE A 183 -18.82 10.28 0.62
CA ILE A 183 -19.28 9.09 1.32
C ILE A 183 -18.30 8.82 2.47
N THR A 184 -18.82 8.76 3.69
CA THR A 184 -18.03 8.46 4.89
C THR A 184 -18.43 7.12 5.50
N ILE A 185 -17.43 6.42 6.04
CA ILE A 185 -17.58 5.17 6.80
C ILE A 185 -16.81 5.36 8.11
N PHE A 186 -17.48 5.18 9.26
CA PHE A 186 -16.90 5.42 10.58
C PHE A 186 -16.22 6.81 10.72
N ASN A 187 -16.80 7.84 10.11
CA ASN A 187 -16.28 9.23 10.05
C ASN A 187 -15.03 9.45 9.20
N PHE A 188 -14.59 8.46 8.40
CA PHE A 188 -13.50 8.62 7.44
C PHE A 188 -14.01 8.51 6.00
N PRO A 189 -13.41 9.20 5.02
CA PRO A 189 -13.79 9.07 3.61
C PRO A 189 -13.66 7.63 3.13
N ILE A 190 -14.59 7.17 2.28
CA ILE A 190 -14.54 5.82 1.70
C ILE A 190 -13.23 5.56 0.93
N GLU A 191 -12.64 6.62 0.36
CA GLU A 191 -11.39 6.59 -0.38
C GLU A 191 -10.23 6.07 0.48
N GLU A 192 -10.21 6.36 1.79
CA GLU A 192 -9.19 5.84 2.71
C GLU A 192 -9.25 4.31 2.81
N PHE A 193 -10.46 3.75 2.86
CA PHE A 193 -10.66 2.31 2.92
C PHE A 193 -10.35 1.63 1.59
N LEU A 194 -10.70 2.28 0.47
CA LEU A 194 -10.38 1.80 -0.87
C LEU A 194 -8.87 1.85 -1.14
N PHE A 195 -8.20 2.92 -0.72
CA PHE A 195 -6.75 3.03 -0.74
C PHE A 195 -6.10 1.93 0.10
N ALA A 196 -6.50 1.78 1.37
CA ALA A 196 -5.96 0.76 2.24
C ALA A 196 -6.17 -0.66 1.68
N LEU A 197 -7.37 -0.95 1.18
CA LEU A 197 -7.69 -2.25 0.59
C LEU A 197 -6.79 -2.54 -0.62
N SER A 198 -6.75 -1.61 -1.58
CA SER A 198 -6.00 -1.77 -2.82
C SER A 198 -4.48 -1.83 -2.58
N PHE A 199 -3.96 -0.97 -1.71
CA PHE A 199 -2.56 -0.98 -1.28
C PHE A 199 -2.19 -2.30 -0.61
N GLY A 200 -3.00 -2.75 0.35
CA GLY A 200 -2.77 -4.02 1.07
C GLY A 200 -2.87 -5.23 0.15
N MET A 201 -3.83 -5.24 -0.78
CA MET A 201 -3.97 -6.30 -1.78
C MET A 201 -2.71 -6.44 -2.63
N TYR A 202 -2.19 -5.32 -3.12
CA TYR A 202 -1.02 -5.33 -3.98
C TYR A 202 0.25 -5.67 -3.18
N TRP A 203 0.59 -4.87 -2.17
CA TRP A 203 1.87 -4.98 -1.48
C TRP A 203 2.02 -6.18 -0.56
N SER A 204 0.92 -6.83 -0.16
CA SER A 204 0.99 -8.05 0.64
C SER A 204 1.69 -9.21 -0.08
N SER A 205 1.67 -9.25 -1.42
CA SER A 205 2.22 -10.35 -2.23
C SER A 205 3.41 -9.97 -3.12
N VAL A 206 3.74 -8.69 -3.25
CA VAL A 206 4.86 -8.21 -4.10
C VAL A 206 6.19 -8.90 -3.77
N TYR A 207 6.47 -9.16 -2.50
CA TYR A 207 7.71 -9.84 -2.11
C TYR A 207 7.80 -11.26 -2.70
N GLU A 208 6.72 -12.04 -2.65
CA GLU A 208 6.65 -13.38 -3.24
C GLU A 208 6.86 -13.37 -4.75
N HIS A 209 6.40 -12.31 -5.42
CA HIS A 209 6.63 -12.11 -6.84
C HIS A 209 8.08 -11.75 -7.17
N LEU A 210 8.69 -10.83 -6.42
CA LEU A 210 10.05 -10.36 -6.69
C LEU A 210 11.11 -11.43 -6.36
N TYR A 211 10.91 -12.17 -5.27
CA TYR A 211 11.88 -13.13 -4.77
C TYR A 211 11.52 -14.59 -5.05
N TRP A 212 10.51 -14.83 -5.91
CA TRP A 212 10.05 -16.16 -6.30
C TRP A 212 9.80 -17.07 -5.08
N LYS A 213 9.00 -16.57 -4.15
CA LYS A 213 8.56 -17.31 -2.95
C LYS A 213 7.11 -17.78 -3.14
N LYS A 214 6.76 -18.86 -2.46
CA LYS A 214 5.41 -19.42 -2.39
C LYS A 214 5.07 -19.70 -0.94
N LEU A 215 3.80 -19.55 -0.59
CA LEU A 215 3.33 -19.95 0.74
C LEU A 215 3.50 -21.46 0.93
N ALA A 216 4.03 -21.85 2.08
CA ALA A 216 4.00 -23.24 2.51
C ALA A 216 2.55 -23.65 2.76
N GLU A 217 2.19 -24.84 2.30
CA GLU A 217 0.93 -25.46 2.70
C GLU A 217 1.00 -25.75 4.21
N LYS A 218 -0.12 -25.57 4.90
CA LYS A 218 -0.23 -25.86 6.33
C LYS A 218 -0.30 -27.36 6.56
#